data_AF-A0A5E4B340-F1
#
_entry.id   AF-A0A5E4B340-F1
#
_cell.length_a   1.000
_cell.length_b   1.000
_cell.length_c   1.000
_cell.angle_alpha   90.00
_cell.angle_beta   90.00
_cell.angle_gamma   90.00
#
_symmetry.space_group_name_H-M   'P 1'
#
loop_
_entity.id
_entity.type
_entity.pdbx_description
1 polymer ?
#
loop_
_entity_poly.entity_id
_entity_poly.type
_entity_poly.pdbx_seq_one_letter_code
_entity_poly.pdbx_strand_id
1 'polypeptide(L)'
;MMGEQSPHKDDRHFLIESQGKDMYLILENDMLSLVDPMDRTVLHSQPIVSIRVWGVGRDNGRDFAYVARDKDTRILKCHVFRCDTPAKAIATSLHEICSKIMAERKNAKALACSSSQERTSVNPEVPLQVDFPTPKTELVQKFHVQYLGMLPVDRPVGMDTLNSAIESLMTSSNREDWPSVNMNVADATVTVISEKNEEETLVECRVRFLSFMGVGKDVHTFAFIMDTGNQRFECHVFWCEPNAGNVSEAVQAACMLRYQKCLVARPPSQKVRPPPPPADSMTRRVTTNVKRGVLSLIDTLKQKRPVTETP
;
A
#
# COMPACT_ATOMS: atom_id res chain seq x y z
N MET A 1 -23.28 -54.68 9.45
CA MET A 1 -23.63 -53.44 10.17
C MET A 1 -22.57 -53.19 11.24
N MET A 2 -21.46 -52.59 10.85
CA MET A 2 -20.57 -51.77 11.69
C MET A 2 -19.94 -50.80 10.70
N GLY A 3 -20.24 -49.51 10.87
CA GLY A 3 -19.84 -48.47 9.93
C GLY A 3 -18.35 -48.18 10.06
N GLU A 4 -17.63 -48.27 8.95
CA GLU A 4 -16.37 -47.55 8.79
C GLU A 4 -16.69 -46.05 8.80
N GLN A 5 -16.27 -45.37 9.86
CA GLN A 5 -16.20 -43.92 9.89
C GLN A 5 -15.13 -43.47 8.90
N SER A 6 -15.58 -42.80 7.83
CA SER A 6 -14.72 -42.09 6.88
C SER A 6 -13.95 -40.97 7.60
N PRO A 7 -12.61 -40.89 7.50
CA PRO A 7 -11.84 -39.78 8.05
C PRO A 7 -11.77 -38.68 6.99
N HIS A 8 -12.77 -37.80 6.94
CA HIS A 8 -12.76 -36.59 6.10
C HIS A 8 -12.52 -35.27 6.90
N LYS A 9 -11.94 -35.39 8.10
CA LYS A 9 -11.35 -34.31 8.91
C LYS A 9 -9.83 -34.35 8.68
N ASP A 10 -9.07 -33.30 8.40
CA ASP A 10 -9.16 -31.90 8.81
C ASP A 10 -8.09 -31.09 8.00
N ASP A 11 -8.25 -30.88 6.69
CA ASP A 11 -7.25 -30.10 5.91
C ASP A 11 -7.28 -28.58 6.20
N ARG A 12 -8.20 -28.14 7.09
CA ARG A 12 -8.43 -26.71 7.40
C ARG A 12 -8.45 -26.39 8.89
N HIS A 13 -8.12 -27.36 9.74
CA HIS A 13 -8.05 -27.18 11.20
C HIS A 13 -6.61 -27.36 11.62
N PHE A 14 -6.00 -26.29 12.10
CA PHE A 14 -4.58 -26.24 12.43
C PHE A 14 -4.40 -25.99 13.92
N LEU A 15 -3.65 -26.84 14.61
CA LEU A 15 -3.27 -26.58 15.98
C LEU A 15 -2.16 -25.52 16.00
N ILE A 16 -2.39 -24.46 16.77
CA ILE A 16 -1.53 -23.30 16.88
C ILE A 16 -1.41 -22.84 18.32
N GLU A 17 -0.34 -22.12 18.62
CA GLU A 17 -0.07 -21.52 19.92
C GLU A 17 0.10 -20.00 19.75
N SER A 18 -0.56 -19.22 20.61
CA SER A 18 -0.37 -17.77 20.72
C SER A 18 -0.23 -17.36 22.18
N GLN A 19 0.86 -16.65 22.50
CA GLN A 19 1.16 -16.21 23.87
C GLN A 19 1.11 -17.34 24.92
N GLY A 20 1.60 -18.54 24.57
CA GLY A 20 1.61 -19.68 25.49
C GLY A 20 0.29 -20.43 25.62
N LYS A 21 -0.68 -20.18 24.72
CA LYS A 21 -1.99 -20.83 24.72
C LYS A 21 -2.28 -21.54 23.42
N ASP A 22 -2.62 -22.82 23.52
CA ASP A 22 -3.05 -23.66 22.40
C ASP A 22 -4.45 -23.27 21.93
N MET A 23 -4.65 -23.23 20.61
CA MET A 23 -5.89 -22.92 19.94
C MET A 23 -5.98 -23.67 18.62
N TYR A 24 -7.19 -23.90 18.13
CA TYR A 24 -7.40 -24.31 16.75
C TYR A 24 -7.62 -23.10 15.86
N LEU A 25 -6.86 -23.01 14.77
CA LEU A 25 -7.13 -22.13 13.64
C LEU A 25 -7.97 -22.89 12.63
N ILE A 26 -9.17 -22.39 12.35
CA ILE A 26 -10.12 -23.00 11.40
C ILE A 26 -10.36 -22.04 10.24
N LEU A 27 -10.20 -22.52 9.02
CA LEU A 27 -10.46 -21.78 7.79
C LEU A 27 -11.73 -22.30 7.08
N GLU A 28 -12.87 -21.69 7.37
CA GLU A 28 -14.16 -22.12 6.83
C GLU A 28 -15.07 -20.93 6.50
N ASN A 29 -15.91 -21.05 5.48
CA ASN A 29 -16.94 -20.07 5.11
C ASN A 29 -16.42 -18.62 5.02
N ASP A 30 -15.29 -18.41 4.35
CA ASP A 30 -14.63 -17.11 4.18
C ASP A 30 -14.14 -16.45 5.49
N MET A 31 -14.09 -17.22 6.57
CA MET A 31 -13.67 -16.78 7.90
C MET A 31 -12.45 -17.56 8.38
N LEU A 32 -11.55 -16.87 9.06
CA LEU A 32 -10.50 -17.45 9.90
C LEU A 32 -10.98 -17.35 11.35
N SER A 33 -11.16 -18.48 12.01
CA SER A 33 -11.61 -18.53 13.41
C SER A 33 -10.56 -19.17 14.31
N LEU A 34 -10.35 -18.58 15.48
CA LEU A 34 -9.56 -19.14 16.57
C LEU A 34 -10.51 -19.77 17.57
N VAL A 35 -10.32 -21.04 17.85
CA VAL A 35 -11.23 -21.85 18.67
C VAL A 35 -10.47 -22.46 19.83
N ASP A 36 -11.05 -22.38 21.03
CA ASP A 36 -10.52 -23.02 22.22
C ASP A 36 -10.50 -24.56 22.04
N PRO A 37 -9.38 -25.25 22.31
CA PRO A 37 -9.29 -26.69 22.12
C PRO A 37 -10.18 -27.51 23.05
N MET A 38 -10.49 -26.99 24.25
CA MET A 38 -11.17 -27.70 25.31
C MET A 38 -12.68 -27.68 25.15
N ASP A 39 -13.26 -26.51 24.93
CA ASP A 39 -14.72 -26.32 24.89
C ASP A 39 -15.26 -25.94 23.51
N ARG A 40 -14.38 -25.83 22.50
CA ARG A 40 -14.70 -25.46 21.12
C ARG A 40 -15.34 -24.07 21.00
N THR A 41 -15.15 -23.19 21.97
CA THR A 41 -15.63 -21.80 21.90
C THR A 41 -14.82 -20.98 20.90
N VAL A 42 -15.50 -20.13 20.13
CA VAL A 42 -14.82 -19.22 19.20
C VAL A 42 -14.26 -18.03 19.98
N LEU A 43 -12.93 -17.98 20.10
CA LEU A 43 -12.19 -16.92 20.78
C LEU A 43 -12.05 -15.67 19.91
N HIS A 44 -11.85 -15.86 18.61
CA HIS A 44 -11.69 -14.77 17.66
C HIS A 44 -12.18 -15.20 16.27
N SER A 45 -12.70 -14.25 15.49
CA SER A 45 -13.12 -14.52 14.12
C SER A 45 -12.81 -13.33 13.21
N GLN A 46 -12.07 -13.61 12.15
CA GLN A 46 -11.54 -12.64 11.20
C GLN A 46 -12.03 -12.98 9.79
N PRO A 47 -12.81 -12.10 9.13
CA PRO A 47 -13.14 -12.29 7.72
C PRO A 47 -11.88 -12.33 6.86
N ILE A 48 -11.72 -13.37 6.04
CA ILE A 48 -10.50 -13.55 5.22
C ILE A 48 -10.29 -12.35 4.30
N VAL A 49 -11.37 -11.78 3.77
CA VAL A 49 -11.38 -10.57 2.92
C VAL A 49 -10.82 -9.31 3.60
N SER A 50 -10.68 -9.32 4.92
CA SER A 50 -10.17 -8.19 5.69
C SER A 50 -8.71 -8.36 6.15
N ILE A 51 -8.13 -9.54 5.88
CA ILE A 51 -6.70 -9.79 6.05
C ILE A 51 -5.98 -9.10 4.90
N ARG A 52 -5.00 -8.25 5.22
CA ARG A 52 -4.24 -7.48 4.23
C ARG A 52 -3.00 -8.21 3.73
N VAL A 53 -2.36 -8.94 4.63
CA VAL A 53 -1.14 -9.68 4.38
C VAL A 53 -1.06 -10.83 5.38
N TRP A 54 -0.48 -11.94 4.94
CA TRP A 54 -0.05 -13.04 5.79
C TRP A 54 1.37 -13.45 5.43
N GLY A 55 2.02 -14.18 6.33
CA GLY A 55 3.40 -14.63 6.15
C GLY A 55 3.69 -15.92 6.91
N VAL A 56 4.70 -16.63 6.41
CA VAL A 56 5.24 -17.85 7.02
C VAL A 56 6.70 -17.59 7.40
N GLY A 57 7.10 -18.01 8.60
CA GLY A 57 8.46 -17.84 9.12
C GLY A 57 9.50 -18.63 8.31
N ARG A 58 10.68 -18.04 8.12
CA ARG A 58 11.76 -18.61 7.28
C ARG A 58 12.49 -19.78 7.92
N ASP A 59 12.67 -19.73 9.24
CA ASP A 59 13.66 -20.58 9.93
C ASP A 59 13.22 -22.04 10.04
N ASN A 60 11.97 -22.27 10.43
CA ASN A 60 11.41 -23.61 10.60
C ASN A 60 10.04 -23.79 9.93
N GLY A 61 9.55 -22.77 9.22
CA GLY A 61 8.27 -22.82 8.50
C GLY A 61 7.05 -23.04 9.40
N ARG A 62 7.18 -22.88 10.72
CA ARG A 62 6.11 -23.13 11.69
C ARG A 62 5.49 -21.85 12.23
N ASP A 63 6.07 -20.69 11.99
CA ASP A 63 5.44 -19.44 12.40
C ASP A 63 4.49 -18.97 11.31
N PHE A 64 3.27 -18.66 11.70
CA PHE A 64 2.25 -18.06 10.84
C PHE A 64 1.87 -16.69 11.40
N ALA A 65 1.77 -15.70 10.52
CA ALA A 65 1.29 -14.39 10.91
C ALA A 65 0.33 -13.81 9.90
N TYR A 66 -0.64 -13.01 10.37
CA TYR A 66 -1.48 -12.19 9.50
C TYR A 66 -1.72 -10.80 10.08
N VAL A 67 -1.98 -9.84 9.20
CA VAL A 67 -2.33 -8.47 9.58
C VAL A 67 -3.74 -8.17 9.14
N ALA A 68 -4.58 -7.78 10.10
CA ALA A 68 -5.95 -7.35 9.86
C ALA A 68 -6.26 -6.08 10.65
N ARG A 69 -7.32 -5.39 10.24
CA ARG A 69 -7.77 -4.18 10.95
C ARG A 69 -8.68 -4.60 12.10
N ASP A 70 -8.30 -4.21 13.31
CA ASP A 70 -9.10 -4.42 14.50
C ASP A 70 -10.42 -3.62 14.41
N LYS A 71 -11.53 -4.29 14.77
CA LYS A 71 -12.88 -3.72 14.61
C LYS A 71 -13.08 -2.50 15.51
N ASP A 72 -12.61 -2.57 16.76
CA ASP A 72 -12.88 -1.56 17.78
C ASP A 72 -11.92 -0.38 17.69
N THR A 73 -10.63 -0.66 17.58
CA THR A 73 -9.59 0.38 17.62
C THR A 73 -9.29 0.98 16.23
N ARG A 74 -9.74 0.32 15.16
CA ARG A 74 -9.37 0.65 13.76
C ARG A 74 -7.86 0.61 13.49
N ILE A 75 -7.06 0.04 14.40
CA ILE A 75 -5.61 -0.14 14.26
C ILE A 75 -5.34 -1.44 13.50
N LEU A 76 -4.28 -1.48 12.70
CA LEU A 76 -3.80 -2.73 12.11
C LEU A 76 -3.08 -3.54 13.19
N LYS A 77 -3.57 -4.75 13.47
CA LYS A 77 -2.94 -5.68 14.41
C LYS A 77 -2.23 -6.78 13.62
N CYS A 78 -1.02 -7.11 14.06
CA CYS A 78 -0.32 -8.30 13.63
C CYS A 78 -0.64 -9.43 14.61
N HIS A 79 -1.17 -10.53 14.10
CA HIS A 79 -1.46 -11.72 14.86
C HIS A 79 -0.41 -12.77 14.49
N VAL A 80 0.35 -13.25 15.48
CA VAL A 80 1.45 -14.18 15.29
C VAL A 80 1.15 -15.46 16.05
N PHE A 81 1.39 -16.58 15.39
CA PHE A 81 1.09 -17.92 15.87
C PHE A 81 2.28 -18.83 15.60
N ARG A 82 2.51 -19.74 16.53
CA ARG A 82 3.38 -20.89 16.36
C ARG A 82 2.51 -22.07 15.95
N CYS A 83 2.86 -22.80 14.90
CA CYS A 83 2.06 -23.88 14.36
C CYS A 83 2.71 -25.25 14.60
N ASP A 84 1.88 -26.24 14.92
CA ASP A 84 2.33 -27.62 15.06
C ASP A 84 2.56 -28.30 13.71
N THR A 85 1.79 -27.91 12.71
CA THR A 85 1.99 -28.27 11.30
C THR A 85 2.76 -27.18 10.56
N PRO A 86 3.41 -27.48 9.42
CA PRO A 86 4.03 -26.46 8.59
C PRO A 86 3.03 -25.33 8.25
N ALA A 87 3.35 -24.09 8.63
CA ALA A 87 2.51 -22.92 8.43
C ALA A 87 2.27 -22.61 6.93
N LYS A 88 3.07 -23.20 6.04
CA LYS A 88 2.81 -23.20 4.60
C LYS A 88 1.43 -23.78 4.27
N ALA A 89 0.96 -24.80 4.98
CA ALA A 89 -0.36 -25.37 4.76
C ALA A 89 -1.47 -24.33 5.00
N ILE A 90 -1.38 -23.57 6.09
CA ILE A 90 -2.31 -22.48 6.42
C ILE A 90 -2.31 -21.41 5.32
N ALA A 91 -1.11 -21.01 4.87
CA ALA A 91 -0.97 -20.01 3.81
C ALA A 91 -1.58 -20.48 2.47
N THR A 92 -1.38 -21.76 2.12
CA THR A 92 -2.00 -22.37 0.93
C THR A 92 -3.52 -22.39 1.05
N SER A 93 -4.08 -22.84 2.17
CA SER A 93 -5.53 -22.86 2.38
C SER A 93 -6.15 -21.45 2.37
N LEU A 94 -5.47 -20.45 2.93
CA LEU A 94 -5.89 -19.05 2.83
C LEU A 94 -5.89 -18.55 1.39
N HIS A 95 -4.88 -18.93 0.61
CA HIS A 95 -4.79 -18.57 -0.79
C HIS A 95 -5.94 -19.18 -1.60
N GLU A 96 -6.25 -20.47 -1.39
CA GLU A 96 -7.38 -21.15 -2.04
C GLU A 96 -8.71 -20.47 -1.75
N ILE A 97 -8.97 -20.13 -0.48
CA ILE A 97 -10.20 -19.43 -0.09
C ILE A 97 -10.25 -18.04 -0.71
N CYS A 98 -9.16 -17.27 -0.66
CA CYS A 98 -9.09 -15.96 -1.32
C CYS A 98 -9.38 -16.05 -2.82
N SER A 99 -8.80 -17.04 -3.50
CA SER A 99 -9.01 -17.28 -4.92
C SER A 99 -10.47 -17.62 -5.23
N LYS A 100 -11.11 -18.45 -4.40
CA LYS A 100 -12.54 -18.75 -4.50
C LYS A 100 -13.39 -17.49 -4.33
N ILE A 101 -13.15 -16.69 -3.29
CA ILE A 101 -13.87 -15.42 -3.05
C ILE A 101 -13.71 -14.46 -4.23
N MET A 102 -12.51 -14.35 -4.80
CA MET A 102 -12.25 -13.49 -5.96
C MET A 102 -13.00 -13.97 -7.21
N ALA A 103 -13.01 -15.28 -7.47
CA ALA A 103 -13.74 -15.86 -8.59
C ALA A 103 -15.26 -15.65 -8.45
N GLU A 104 -15.82 -15.85 -7.25
CA GLU A 104 -17.24 -15.61 -6.96
C GLU A 104 -17.62 -14.13 -7.13
N ARG A 105 -16.75 -13.19 -6.69
CA ARG A 105 -16.95 -11.75 -6.92
C ARG A 105 -16.90 -11.37 -8.41
N LYS A 106 -16.05 -12.03 -9.20
CA LYS A 106 -15.98 -11.82 -10.65
C LYS A 106 -17.26 -12.32 -11.35
N ASN A 107 -17.74 -13.50 -10.97
CA ASN A 107 -18.97 -14.07 -11.51
C ASN A 107 -20.22 -13.29 -11.10
N ALA A 108 -20.30 -12.80 -9.85
CA ALA A 108 -21.38 -11.92 -9.41
C ALA A 108 -21.43 -10.60 -10.18
N LYS A 109 -20.26 -10.03 -10.55
CA LYS A 109 -20.17 -8.85 -11.42
C LYS A 109 -20.54 -9.17 -12.88
N ALA A 110 -20.21 -10.36 -13.38
CA ALA A 110 -20.61 -10.81 -14.72
C ALA A 110 -22.13 -11.02 -14.84
N LEU A 111 -22.77 -11.57 -13.80
CA LEU A 111 -24.22 -11.73 -13.70
C LEU A 111 -24.97 -10.38 -13.59
N ALA A 112 -24.33 -9.35 -13.06
CA ALA A 112 -24.86 -7.99 -13.02
C ALA A 112 -24.66 -7.21 -14.34
N CYS A 113 -23.82 -7.71 -15.25
CA CYS A 113 -23.44 -7.05 -16.50
C CYS A 113 -23.84 -7.85 -17.76
N SER A 114 -24.74 -8.83 -17.65
CA SER A 114 -25.25 -9.59 -18.79
C SER A 114 -26.34 -8.83 -19.55
N SER A 115 -25.96 -7.67 -20.08
CA SER A 115 -26.45 -7.20 -21.38
C SER A 115 -25.21 -6.85 -22.19
N SER A 116 -24.90 -7.70 -23.17
CA SER A 116 -23.95 -7.54 -24.31
C SER A 116 -22.86 -8.62 -24.40
N GLN A 117 -23.13 -9.60 -25.28
CA GLN A 117 -22.23 -10.32 -26.21
C GLN A 117 -21.04 -11.16 -25.68
N GLU A 118 -21.31 -12.46 -25.54
CA GLU A 118 -20.77 -13.59 -26.34
C GLU A 118 -19.55 -13.32 -27.26
N ARG A 119 -18.41 -14.01 -27.00
CA ARG A 119 -17.88 -15.12 -27.84
C ARG A 119 -16.54 -15.71 -27.32
N THR A 120 -16.63 -17.03 -27.15
CA THR A 120 -15.71 -18.18 -27.16
C THR A 120 -14.25 -18.06 -27.66
N SER A 121 -13.29 -18.64 -26.90
CA SER A 121 -12.27 -19.63 -27.36
C SER A 121 -11.37 -20.07 -26.19
N VAL A 122 -11.60 -21.25 -25.59
CA VAL A 122 -10.82 -22.51 -25.71
C VAL A 122 -9.31 -22.37 -25.37
N ASN A 123 -8.94 -22.92 -24.22
CA ASN A 123 -7.57 -23.24 -23.76
C ASN A 123 -7.17 -24.63 -24.30
N PRO A 124 -5.88 -24.95 -24.43
CA PRO A 124 -5.35 -25.98 -23.53
C PRO A 124 -3.90 -25.80 -23.06
N GLU A 125 -3.74 -26.00 -21.75
CA GLU A 125 -2.72 -26.74 -20.98
C GLU A 125 -1.18 -26.51 -21.10
N VAL A 126 -0.53 -26.66 -19.95
CA VAL A 126 0.79 -26.17 -19.48
C VAL A 126 1.88 -27.24 -19.66
N PRO A 127 3.19 -26.92 -19.50
CA PRO A 127 3.85 -27.35 -18.25
C PRO A 127 4.89 -26.37 -17.65
N LEU A 128 4.75 -26.15 -16.34
CA LEU A 128 5.78 -26.01 -15.30
C LEU A 128 7.05 -25.17 -15.57
N GLN A 129 6.94 -23.86 -15.30
CA GLN A 129 8.02 -23.08 -14.67
C GLN A 129 7.37 -21.91 -13.91
N VAL A 130 7.10 -22.09 -12.61
CA VAL A 130 6.45 -21.04 -11.80
C VAL A 130 7.52 -20.11 -11.24
N ASP A 131 8.03 -19.24 -12.10
CA ASP A 131 8.61 -17.99 -11.65
C ASP A 131 7.43 -17.12 -11.21
N PHE A 132 7.32 -16.80 -9.91
CA PHE A 132 6.14 -16.14 -9.33
C PHE A 132 5.82 -14.81 -10.04
N PRO A 133 4.83 -14.73 -10.96
CA PRO A 133 4.36 -13.45 -11.42
C PRO A 133 3.26 -13.09 -10.44
N THR A 134 3.62 -12.35 -9.39
CA THR A 134 2.59 -11.63 -8.62
C THR A 134 1.69 -10.96 -9.65
N PRO A 135 0.36 -11.17 -9.66
CA PRO A 135 -0.50 -10.56 -10.66
C PRO A 135 -0.39 -9.04 -10.54
N LYS A 136 0.44 -8.43 -11.39
CA LYS A 136 0.56 -6.98 -11.52
C LYS A 136 -0.71 -6.50 -12.21
N THR A 137 -1.79 -6.41 -11.42
CA THR A 137 -2.92 -5.52 -11.70
C THR A 137 -2.55 -4.07 -11.36
N GLU A 138 -1.26 -3.75 -11.46
CA GLU A 138 -0.77 -2.38 -11.41
C GLU A 138 -1.10 -1.76 -12.77
N LEU A 139 -1.79 -0.62 -12.77
CA LEU A 139 -2.02 0.12 -14.01
C LEU A 139 -0.66 0.62 -14.50
N VAL A 140 -0.03 -0.14 -15.37
CA VAL A 140 1.23 0.23 -16.01
C VAL A 140 0.89 1.05 -17.26
N GLN A 141 1.32 2.31 -17.28
CA GLN A 141 1.27 3.13 -18.49
C GLN A 141 2.57 2.95 -19.26
N LYS A 142 2.47 2.57 -20.54
CA LYS A 142 3.62 2.31 -21.42
C LYS A 142 3.77 3.43 -22.44
N PHE A 143 4.95 4.02 -22.51
CA PHE A 143 5.31 5.11 -23.44
C PHE A 143 6.49 4.68 -24.31
N HIS A 144 6.39 4.92 -25.62
CA HIS A 144 7.49 4.72 -26.55
C HIS A 144 8.27 6.03 -26.64
N VAL A 145 9.54 6.00 -26.26
CA VAL A 145 10.43 7.17 -26.19
C VAL A 145 11.83 6.77 -26.67
N GLN A 146 12.70 7.73 -26.95
CA GLN A 146 14.12 7.45 -27.19
C GLN A 146 14.93 7.76 -25.94
N TYR A 147 15.91 6.93 -25.61
CA TYR A 147 16.76 7.14 -24.45
C TYR A 147 18.08 7.81 -24.85
N LEU A 148 18.32 9.02 -24.34
CA LEU A 148 19.55 9.77 -24.65
C LEU A 148 20.73 9.25 -23.83
N GLY A 149 20.46 8.86 -22.58
CA GLY A 149 21.46 8.36 -21.66
C GLY A 149 21.28 8.84 -20.24
N MET A 150 22.35 8.68 -19.47
CA MET A 150 22.45 9.04 -18.06
C MET A 150 23.66 9.94 -17.85
N LEU A 151 23.50 10.95 -17.00
CA LEU A 151 24.60 11.78 -16.51
C LEU A 151 24.58 11.85 -14.98
N PRO A 152 25.71 11.60 -14.30
CA PRO A 152 25.83 11.86 -12.86
C PRO A 152 25.64 13.35 -12.55
N VAL A 153 24.94 13.68 -11.47
CA VAL A 153 24.69 15.06 -11.05
C VAL A 153 24.99 15.27 -9.57
N ASP A 154 25.47 16.46 -9.22
CA ASP A 154 25.88 16.79 -7.85
C ASP A 154 24.70 17.17 -6.93
N ARG A 155 23.55 17.52 -7.51
CA ARG A 155 22.38 18.00 -6.78
C ARG A 155 21.15 17.12 -7.05
N PRO A 156 20.36 16.81 -6.01
CA PRO A 156 19.17 15.97 -6.16
C PRO A 156 18.01 16.68 -6.88
N VAL A 157 18.03 18.01 -6.94
CA VAL A 157 16.95 18.84 -7.46
C VAL A 157 17.53 20.06 -8.18
N GLY A 158 16.72 20.65 -9.06
CA GLY A 158 17.02 21.93 -9.68
C GLY A 158 16.93 21.87 -11.19
N MET A 159 16.21 22.83 -11.76
CA MET A 159 16.00 22.91 -13.20
C MET A 159 17.28 23.20 -13.97
N ASP A 160 18.21 23.94 -13.37
CA ASP A 160 19.54 24.21 -13.94
C ASP A 160 20.38 22.93 -14.04
N THR A 161 20.39 22.12 -12.97
CA THR A 161 21.08 20.82 -12.95
C THR A 161 20.49 19.87 -13.97
N LEU A 162 19.15 19.79 -14.05
CA LEU A 162 18.45 18.94 -15.02
C LEU A 162 18.75 19.37 -16.47
N ASN A 163 18.61 20.67 -16.80
CA ASN A 163 18.90 21.16 -18.16
C ASN A 163 20.38 21.02 -18.53
N SER A 164 21.30 21.23 -17.59
CA SER A 164 22.73 21.01 -17.85
C SER A 164 23.01 19.57 -18.25
N ALA A 165 22.34 18.59 -17.65
CA ALA A 165 22.47 17.19 -18.03
C ALA A 165 21.89 16.90 -19.41
N ILE A 166 20.71 17.47 -19.72
CA ILE A 166 20.09 17.37 -21.05
C ILE A 166 21.02 17.92 -22.13
N GLU A 167 21.52 19.14 -21.95
CA GLU A 167 22.39 19.81 -22.93
C GLU A 167 23.70 19.03 -23.17
N SER A 168 24.29 18.47 -22.10
CA SER A 168 25.49 17.63 -22.21
C SER A 168 25.23 16.37 -23.04
N LEU A 169 24.11 15.68 -22.80
CA LEU A 169 23.79 14.44 -23.52
C LEU A 169 23.39 14.71 -24.97
N MET A 170 22.60 15.76 -25.22
CA MET A 170 22.24 16.21 -26.58
C MET A 170 23.44 16.58 -27.44
N THR A 171 24.53 17.09 -26.82
CA THR A 171 25.77 17.43 -27.54
C THR A 171 26.65 16.20 -27.79
N SER A 172 26.50 15.16 -26.97
CA SER A 172 27.37 13.97 -27.00
C SER A 172 26.97 12.92 -28.03
N SER A 173 25.70 12.89 -28.45
CA SER A 173 25.16 11.88 -29.36
C SER A 173 24.13 12.49 -30.29
N ASN A 174 24.07 11.98 -31.52
CA ASN A 174 23.06 12.43 -32.47
C ASN A 174 21.74 11.70 -32.22
N ARG A 175 20.65 12.28 -32.71
CA ARG A 175 19.29 11.76 -32.49
C ARG A 175 19.09 10.37 -33.09
N GLU A 176 19.79 10.06 -34.18
CA GLU A 176 19.75 8.78 -34.88
C GLU A 176 20.38 7.65 -34.05
N ASP A 177 21.25 7.98 -33.09
CA ASP A 177 21.97 7.03 -32.26
C ASP A 177 21.19 6.66 -30.99
N TRP A 178 20.13 7.41 -30.64
CA TRP A 178 19.36 7.17 -29.42
C TRP A 178 18.46 5.93 -29.56
N PRO A 179 18.67 4.88 -28.74
CA PRO A 179 17.85 3.68 -28.81
C PRO A 179 16.39 3.99 -28.45
N SER A 180 15.47 3.41 -29.23
CA SER A 180 14.06 3.36 -28.88
C SER A 180 13.82 2.43 -27.70
N VAL A 181 13.04 2.90 -26.73
CA VAL A 181 12.79 2.21 -25.47
C VAL A 181 11.32 2.34 -25.07
N ASN A 182 10.89 1.40 -24.25
CA ASN A 182 9.60 1.39 -23.60
C ASN A 182 9.74 1.87 -22.16
N MET A 183 9.21 3.06 -21.87
CA MET A 183 9.09 3.58 -20.52
C MET A 183 7.75 3.12 -19.91
N ASN A 184 7.83 2.29 -18.88
CA ASN A 184 6.69 1.77 -18.14
C ASN A 184 6.57 2.49 -16.79
N VAL A 185 5.49 3.23 -16.60
CA VAL A 185 5.19 3.95 -15.36
C VAL A 185 4.14 3.17 -14.57
N ALA A 186 4.55 2.62 -13.44
CA ALA A 186 3.73 1.90 -12.48
C ALA A 186 3.53 2.75 -11.19
N ASP A 187 2.73 2.28 -10.23
CA ASP A 187 2.42 3.02 -9.00
C ASP A 187 3.67 3.36 -8.16
N ALA A 188 4.68 2.49 -8.18
CA ALA A 188 5.87 2.63 -7.34
C ALA A 188 7.20 2.60 -8.11
N THR A 189 7.16 2.36 -9.42
CA THR A 189 8.36 2.17 -10.25
C THR A 189 8.17 2.76 -11.65
N VAL A 190 9.23 3.38 -12.16
CA VAL A 190 9.40 3.71 -13.57
C VAL A 190 10.48 2.78 -14.11
N THR A 191 10.16 1.95 -15.10
CA THR A 191 11.14 1.06 -15.74
C THR A 191 11.31 1.43 -17.21
N VAL A 192 12.53 1.36 -17.70
CA VAL A 192 12.89 1.62 -19.10
C VAL A 192 13.45 0.34 -19.65
N ILE A 193 12.81 -0.20 -20.68
CA ILE A 193 13.14 -1.49 -21.30
C ILE A 193 13.49 -1.25 -22.75
N SER A 194 14.55 -1.91 -23.23
CA SER A 194 14.95 -1.87 -24.64
C SER A 194 13.82 -2.35 -25.54
N GLU A 195 13.51 -1.62 -26.62
CA GLU A 195 12.52 -2.11 -27.60
C GLU A 195 13.04 -3.32 -28.40
N LYS A 196 14.36 -3.41 -28.57
CA LYS A 196 15.01 -4.52 -29.29
C LYS A 196 15.03 -5.81 -28.48
N ASN A 197 15.01 -5.71 -27.14
CA ASN A 197 15.08 -6.85 -26.23
C ASN A 197 14.23 -6.59 -24.99
N GLU A 198 13.04 -7.19 -24.92
CA GLU A 198 12.10 -6.97 -23.81
C GLU A 198 12.61 -7.49 -22.45
N GLU A 199 13.64 -8.35 -22.44
CA GLU A 199 14.29 -8.83 -21.21
C GLU A 199 15.35 -7.83 -20.67
N GLU A 200 15.80 -6.89 -21.51
CA GLU A 200 16.83 -5.91 -21.16
C GLU A 200 16.23 -4.67 -20.52
N THR A 201 16.32 -4.57 -19.20
CA THR A 201 15.96 -3.36 -18.44
C THR A 201 17.15 -2.41 -18.38
N LEU A 202 17.03 -1.25 -19.02
CA LEU A 202 18.05 -0.21 -19.08
C LEU A 202 18.06 0.66 -17.81
N VAL A 203 16.87 0.95 -17.26
CA VAL A 203 16.71 1.77 -16.06
C VAL A 203 15.58 1.22 -15.20
N GLU A 204 15.82 1.00 -13.91
CA GLU A 204 14.77 0.76 -12.91
C GLU A 204 14.81 1.86 -11.85
N CYS A 205 13.88 2.81 -11.95
CA CYS A 205 13.75 3.90 -10.98
C CYS A 205 12.56 3.62 -10.05
N ARG A 206 12.83 3.42 -8.76
CA ARG A 206 11.74 3.40 -7.77
C ARG A 206 11.30 4.84 -7.50
N VAL A 207 10.01 5.10 -7.54
CA VAL A 207 9.42 6.44 -7.32
C VAL A 207 9.86 7.07 -5.99
N ARG A 208 10.16 6.25 -4.98
CA ARG A 208 10.68 6.73 -3.68
C ARG A 208 12.10 7.34 -3.72
N PHE A 209 12.85 7.07 -4.77
CA PHE A 209 14.22 7.55 -4.98
C PHE A 209 14.29 8.59 -6.11
N LEU A 210 13.18 8.82 -6.82
CA LEU A 210 13.06 9.93 -7.75
C LEU A 210 13.02 11.23 -6.94
N SER A 211 14.11 11.99 -7.00
CA SER A 211 14.27 13.22 -6.22
C SER A 211 13.77 14.45 -6.97
N PHE A 212 13.84 14.42 -8.31
CA PHE A 212 13.38 15.51 -9.16
C PHE A 212 13.00 15.00 -10.55
N MET A 213 12.12 15.71 -11.24
CA MET A 213 11.74 15.45 -12.63
C MET A 213 11.34 16.76 -13.31
N GLY A 214 11.48 16.81 -14.63
CA GLY A 214 11.11 17.98 -15.40
C GLY A 214 11.13 17.75 -16.90
N VAL A 215 10.38 18.59 -17.61
CA VAL A 215 10.50 18.77 -19.07
C VAL A 215 11.57 19.82 -19.28
N GLY A 216 12.56 19.55 -20.14
CA GLY A 216 13.66 20.48 -20.42
C GLY A 216 13.23 21.77 -21.13
N LYS A 217 14.19 22.58 -21.56
CA LYS A 217 13.92 23.78 -22.39
C LYS A 217 13.16 23.43 -23.67
N ASP A 218 13.45 22.28 -24.26
CA ASP A 218 12.71 21.71 -25.37
C ASP A 218 11.57 20.83 -24.83
N VAL A 219 10.35 21.06 -25.33
CA VAL A 219 9.13 20.34 -24.93
C VAL A 219 9.16 18.84 -25.19
N HIS A 220 10.06 18.36 -26.07
CA HIS A 220 10.24 16.93 -26.35
C HIS A 220 11.17 16.25 -25.34
N THR A 221 11.95 17.03 -24.57
CA THR A 221 12.91 16.47 -23.62
C THR A 221 12.27 16.26 -22.25
N PHE A 222 12.32 15.03 -21.77
CA PHE A 222 11.92 14.66 -20.41
C PHE A 222 13.13 14.13 -19.65
N ALA A 223 13.28 14.52 -18.39
CA ALA A 223 14.33 13.99 -17.54
C ALA A 223 13.86 13.81 -16.09
N PHE A 224 14.49 12.86 -15.41
CA PHE A 224 14.36 12.73 -13.96
C PHE A 224 15.70 12.44 -13.31
N ILE A 225 15.84 12.91 -12.07
CA ILE A 225 16.98 12.68 -11.19
C ILE A 225 16.56 11.63 -10.17
N MET A 226 17.38 10.59 -10.02
CA MET A 226 17.20 9.56 -9.02
C MET A 226 18.41 9.44 -8.09
N ASP A 227 18.14 9.19 -6.82
CA ASP A 227 19.14 8.85 -5.80
C ASP A 227 19.53 7.38 -5.93
N THR A 228 20.80 7.12 -6.26
CA THR A 228 21.38 5.77 -6.33
C THR A 228 22.05 5.36 -5.00
N GLY A 229 21.95 6.21 -3.98
CA GLY A 229 22.47 6.00 -2.63
C GLY A 229 23.77 6.76 -2.37
N ASN A 230 24.10 6.94 -1.08
CA ASN A 230 25.31 7.64 -0.64
C ASN A 230 25.48 9.06 -1.25
N GLN A 231 24.39 9.81 -1.38
CA GLN A 231 24.40 11.16 -1.99
C GLN A 231 24.91 11.18 -3.44
N ARG A 232 24.73 10.08 -4.18
CA ARG A 232 24.99 10.01 -5.62
C ARG A 232 23.66 10.07 -6.37
N PHE A 233 23.62 10.95 -7.36
CA PHE A 233 22.42 11.19 -8.15
C PHE A 233 22.72 10.99 -9.63
N GLU A 234 21.76 10.39 -10.32
CA GLU A 234 21.83 10.11 -11.75
C GLU A 234 20.63 10.78 -12.43
N CYS A 235 20.91 11.56 -13.48
CA CYS A 235 19.90 12.19 -14.31
C CYS A 235 19.73 11.37 -15.59
N HIS A 236 18.55 10.80 -15.78
CA HIS A 236 18.19 10.05 -16.99
C HIS A 236 17.37 10.94 -17.92
N VAL A 237 17.70 10.92 -19.22
CA VAL A 237 17.11 11.83 -20.20
C VAL A 237 16.48 11.05 -21.37
N PHE A 238 15.30 11.51 -21.78
CA PHE A 238 14.45 10.88 -22.79
C PHE A 238 13.94 11.91 -23.80
N TRP A 239 13.80 11.47 -25.05
CA TRP A 239 13.09 12.20 -26.11
C TRP A 239 11.70 11.62 -26.30
N CYS A 240 10.68 12.48 -26.26
CA CYS A 240 9.27 12.11 -26.33
C CYS A 240 8.59 12.73 -27.55
N GLU A 241 7.84 11.93 -28.29
CA GLU A 241 7.00 12.37 -29.41
C GLU A 241 5.52 12.20 -29.07
N PRO A 242 4.64 13.19 -29.34
CA PRO A 242 4.94 14.50 -29.94
C PRO A 242 5.50 15.52 -28.95
N ASN A 243 5.53 15.22 -27.65
CA ASN A 243 6.19 16.01 -26.60
C ASN A 243 6.21 15.19 -25.29
N ALA A 244 6.88 15.72 -24.27
CA ALA A 244 7.03 15.10 -22.95
C ALA A 244 5.80 15.24 -22.02
N GLY A 245 4.70 15.87 -22.48
CA GLY A 245 3.53 16.19 -21.64
C GLY A 245 2.95 14.96 -20.94
N ASN A 246 2.50 13.97 -21.72
CA ASN A 246 1.87 12.75 -21.17
C ASN A 246 2.82 11.94 -20.27
N VAL A 247 4.11 11.88 -20.63
CA VAL A 247 5.12 11.18 -19.84
C VAL A 247 5.33 11.87 -18.50
N SER A 248 5.52 13.20 -18.51
CA SER A 248 5.69 13.99 -17.29
C SER A 248 4.46 13.92 -16.39
N GLU A 249 3.26 13.95 -16.94
CA GLU A 249 2.02 13.83 -16.18
C GLU A 249 1.91 12.45 -15.52
N ALA A 250 2.21 11.37 -16.25
CA ALA A 250 2.15 10.02 -15.71
C ALA A 250 3.15 9.80 -14.57
N VAL A 251 4.41 10.22 -14.73
CA VAL A 251 5.43 10.10 -13.68
C VAL A 251 5.08 10.97 -12.48
N GLN A 252 4.58 12.20 -12.71
CA GLN A 252 4.11 13.08 -11.64
C GLN A 252 2.95 12.46 -10.86
N ALA A 253 1.97 11.87 -11.57
CA ALA A 253 0.85 11.18 -10.94
C ALA A 253 1.30 10.00 -10.07
N ALA A 254 2.27 9.21 -10.54
CA ALA A 254 2.88 8.13 -9.76
C ALA A 254 3.55 8.67 -8.48
N CYS A 255 4.35 9.75 -8.59
CA CYS A 255 4.96 10.43 -7.45
C CYS A 255 3.90 10.90 -6.42
N MET A 256 2.84 11.57 -6.88
CA MET A 256 1.76 12.07 -6.02
C MET A 256 1.00 10.93 -5.31
N LEU A 257 0.64 9.88 -6.04
CA LEU A 257 -0.04 8.71 -5.47
C LEU A 257 0.84 8.01 -4.44
N ARG A 258 2.14 7.88 -4.71
CA ARG A 258 3.09 7.27 -3.79
C ARG A 258 3.24 8.11 -2.52
N TYR A 259 3.36 9.43 -2.65
CA TYR A 259 3.40 10.36 -1.53
C TYR A 259 2.15 10.24 -0.65
N GLN A 260 0.96 10.25 -1.27
CA GLN A 260 -0.31 10.10 -0.57
C GLN A 260 -0.41 8.76 0.18
N LYS A 261 0.00 7.64 -0.45
CA LYS A 261 0.03 6.32 0.19
C LYS A 261 0.95 6.31 1.43
N CYS A 262 2.09 6.99 1.38
CA CYS A 262 3.01 7.10 2.51
C CYS A 262 2.44 7.95 3.66
N LEU A 263 1.73 9.04 3.34
CA LEU A 263 1.07 9.87 4.35
C LEU A 263 -0.06 9.12 5.06
N VAL A 264 -0.91 8.41 4.30
CA VAL A 264 -2.04 7.65 4.87
C VAL A 264 -1.58 6.43 5.66
N ALA A 265 -0.47 5.81 5.27
CA ALA A 265 0.12 4.70 6.02
C ALA A 265 0.74 5.16 7.36
N ARG A 266 1.03 6.45 7.53
CA ARG A 266 1.49 7.00 8.79
C ARG A 266 0.29 7.10 9.76
N PRO A 267 0.33 6.45 10.94
CA PRO A 267 -0.74 6.63 11.93
C PRO A 267 -0.88 8.12 12.27
N PRO A 268 -2.10 8.63 12.49
CA PRO A 268 -2.30 10.02 12.87
C PRO A 268 -1.42 10.28 14.09
N SER A 269 -0.57 11.30 13.99
CA SER A 269 0.26 11.73 15.11
C SER A 269 -0.70 12.01 16.27
N GLN A 270 -0.68 11.17 17.30
CA GLN A 270 -1.34 11.49 18.55
C GLN A 270 -0.74 12.82 18.97
N LYS A 271 -1.53 13.89 18.92
CA LYS A 271 -1.22 15.12 19.64
C LYS A 271 -0.84 14.67 21.04
N VAL A 272 0.41 14.92 21.42
CA VAL A 272 0.96 14.57 22.73
C VAL A 272 -0.03 15.05 23.77
N ARG A 273 -0.79 14.13 24.34
CA ARG A 273 -1.70 14.43 25.42
C ARG A 273 -0.80 14.80 26.61
N PRO A 274 -1.01 15.95 27.26
CA PRO A 274 -0.21 16.28 28.44
C PRO A 274 -0.35 15.13 29.45
N PRO A 275 0.72 14.82 30.20
CA PRO A 275 0.70 13.72 31.15
C PRO A 275 -0.45 13.91 32.15
N PRO A 276 -1.13 12.82 32.56
CA PRO A 276 -2.14 12.92 33.61
C PRO A 276 -1.50 13.46 34.89
N PRO A 277 -2.21 14.33 35.65
CA PRO A 277 -1.68 14.83 36.92
C PRO A 277 -1.51 13.66 37.89
N PRO A 278 -0.50 13.71 38.78
CA PRO A 278 -0.22 12.65 39.73
C PRO A 278 -1.43 12.44 40.65
N ALA A 279 -1.78 11.16 40.84
CA ALA A 279 -2.81 10.75 41.76
C ALA A 279 -2.27 10.84 43.18
N ASP A 280 -2.44 12.00 43.82
CA ASP A 280 -2.50 12.11 45.28
C ASP A 280 -3.03 13.49 45.67
N SER A 281 -4.33 13.55 45.93
CA SER A 281 -4.87 14.31 47.07
C SER A 281 -6.33 13.95 47.27
N MET A 282 -6.57 13.02 48.18
CA MET A 282 -7.88 12.89 48.81
C MET A 282 -8.13 14.14 49.67
N THR A 283 -9.13 14.94 49.35
CA THR A 283 -9.89 15.65 50.41
C THR A 283 -11.32 16.00 49.98
N ARG A 284 -12.26 15.26 50.59
CA ARG A 284 -13.60 15.65 51.04
C ARG A 284 -14.55 16.43 50.09
N ARG A 285 -15.40 15.64 49.40
CA ARG A 285 -16.89 15.60 49.48
C ARG A 285 -17.62 16.91 49.84
N VAL A 286 -18.48 17.44 48.94
CA VAL A 286 -19.90 17.79 49.21
C VAL A 286 -20.72 17.71 47.91
N THR A 287 -21.92 17.16 48.05
CA THR A 287 -23.04 16.89 47.14
C THR A 287 -23.69 18.13 46.50
N THR A 288 -24.30 18.01 45.31
CA THR A 288 -25.75 18.15 45.01
C THR A 288 -26.03 18.49 43.54
N ASN A 289 -27.11 17.88 43.01
CA ASN A 289 -27.75 18.15 41.72
C ASN A 289 -28.18 19.62 41.57
N VAL A 290 -28.31 20.15 40.34
CA VAL A 290 -29.56 20.68 39.75
C VAL A 290 -29.41 20.89 38.23
N LYS A 291 -30.52 20.59 37.56
CA LYS A 291 -30.87 20.60 36.15
C LYS A 291 -30.84 21.99 35.47
N ARG A 292 -30.60 21.99 34.15
CA ARG A 292 -31.43 22.58 33.06
C ARG A 292 -31.91 24.03 33.22
N GLY A 293 -31.52 24.92 32.30
CA GLY A 293 -32.15 26.22 32.10
C GLY A 293 -31.25 27.18 31.30
N VAL A 294 -31.36 27.23 29.98
CA VAL A 294 -32.19 28.18 29.21
C VAL A 294 -31.52 29.56 29.05
N LEU A 295 -31.14 29.83 27.80
CA LEU A 295 -31.04 31.15 27.20
C LEU A 295 -32.31 31.95 27.50
N SER A 296 -32.20 33.11 28.14
CA SER A 296 -33.06 34.26 27.84
C SER A 296 -32.78 35.46 28.74
N LEU A 297 -32.53 36.58 28.06
CA LEU A 297 -33.17 37.87 28.27
C LEU A 297 -32.55 38.87 29.27
N ILE A 298 -32.17 40.00 28.64
CA ILE A 298 -32.45 41.40 29.00
C ILE A 298 -31.56 41.96 30.13
N ASP A 299 -30.65 42.90 29.91
CA ASP A 299 -30.68 44.27 29.36
C ASP A 299 -30.38 45.25 30.51
N THR A 300 -29.69 46.34 30.17
CA THR A 300 -29.41 47.54 30.98
C THR A 300 -28.54 47.38 32.24
N LEU A 301 -27.39 48.06 32.24
CA LEU A 301 -27.19 49.25 33.07
C LEU A 301 -25.82 49.89 32.77
N LYS A 302 -25.86 51.04 32.09
CA LYS A 302 -24.85 52.08 32.26
C LYS A 302 -24.88 52.55 33.71
N GLN A 303 -23.74 52.60 34.38
CA GLN A 303 -23.50 53.61 35.41
C GLN A 303 -22.03 54.08 35.36
N LYS A 304 -21.88 55.36 35.03
CA LYS A 304 -20.70 56.20 35.24
C LYS A 304 -20.35 56.26 36.74
N ARG A 305 -19.05 56.42 37.03
CA ARG A 305 -18.56 57.32 38.09
C ARG A 305 -17.47 58.24 37.55
N PRO A 306 -17.27 59.44 38.17
CA PRO A 306 -16.88 60.64 37.43
C PRO A 306 -15.63 61.38 38.00
N VAL A 307 -15.32 62.52 37.36
CA VAL A 307 -14.57 63.74 37.81
C VAL A 307 -13.03 63.64 38.01
N THR A 308 -12.14 64.64 37.78
CA THR A 308 -12.15 66.07 37.32
C THR A 308 -10.68 66.43 36.98
N GLU A 309 -10.41 67.08 35.84
CA GLU A 309 -9.93 68.48 35.65
C GLU A 309 -8.52 68.87 36.17
N THR A 310 -7.62 69.09 35.20
CA THR A 310 -6.88 70.33 34.83
C THR A 310 -6.83 71.52 35.82
N PRO A 311 -5.77 72.35 35.73
CA PRO A 311 -5.65 73.35 34.64
C PRO A 311 -4.76 72.91 33.47
#